data_AF-A0A817M750-F1
#
_entry.id   AF-A0A817M750-F1
#
_cell.length_a   1.000
_cell.length_b   1.000
_cell.length_c   1.000
_cell.angle_alpha   90.00
_cell.angle_beta   90.00
_cell.angle_gamma   90.00
#
_symmetry.space_group_name_H-M   'P 1'
#
loop_
_entity.id
_entity.type
_entity.pdbx_description
1 polymer ?
#
loop_
_entity_poly.entity_id
_entity_poly.type
_entity_poly.pdbx_seq_one_letter_code
_entity_poly.pdbx_strand_id
1 'polypeptide(L)'
;MAIHLLQSAGVAKIFRFADNEYNPRLFSSINDFLTYELVTLEQCLEPIVVRIDLLDQIIQIVKNKCLTRDESAAIFLNTIEWDGSTLYQMINRDLHSEEQSVPKSWLPYLKLSYTALNKLPNVQMNA
;
A
#
# COMPACT_ATOMS: atom_id res chain seq x y z
N MET A 1 -3.24 20.45 15.13
CA MET A 1 -4.29 20.49 14.08
C MET A 1 -4.09 19.46 12.98
N ALA A 2 -2.85 19.10 12.58
CA ALA A 2 -2.59 18.06 11.58
C ALA A 2 -2.84 16.60 12.06
N ILE A 3 -2.66 16.31 13.36
CA ILE A 3 -2.82 14.95 13.92
C ILE A 3 -4.30 14.52 13.94
N HIS A 4 -5.22 15.43 14.28
CA HIS A 4 -6.66 15.16 14.26
C HIS A 4 -7.22 14.91 12.84
N LEU A 5 -6.63 15.54 11.81
CA LEU A 5 -7.05 15.34 10.42
C LEU A 5 -6.63 13.95 9.89
N LEU A 6 -5.44 13.46 10.26
CA LEU A 6 -4.98 12.12 9.89
C LEU A 6 -5.81 11.01 10.55
N GLN A 7 -6.21 11.20 11.82
CA GLN A 7 -7.12 10.28 12.51
C GLN A 7 -8.50 10.27 11.83
N SER A 8 -9.05 11.44 11.46
CA SER A 8 -10.35 11.51 10.78
C SER A 8 -10.37 10.86 9.40
N ALA A 9 -9.27 10.94 8.64
CA ALA A 9 -9.15 10.30 7.33
C ALA A 9 -9.02 8.77 7.43
N GLY A 10 -8.27 8.26 8.43
CA GLY A 10 -8.15 6.83 8.70
C GLY A 10 -9.49 6.21 9.10
N VAL A 11 -10.24 6.89 9.98
CA VAL A 11 -11.56 6.48 10.44
C VAL A 11 -12.58 6.46 9.28
N ALA A 12 -12.62 7.50 8.45
CA ALA A 12 -13.50 7.55 7.28
C ALA A 12 -13.22 6.42 6.27
N LYS A 13 -11.95 6.03 6.10
CA LYS A 13 -11.56 4.92 5.22
C LYS A 13 -11.99 3.56 5.76
N ILE A 14 -11.96 3.36 7.08
CA ILE A 14 -12.44 2.13 7.73
C ILE A 14 -13.96 2.03 7.62
N PHE A 15 -14.69 3.12 7.86
CA PHE A 15 -16.15 3.15 7.72
C PHE A 15 -16.61 2.90 6.28
N ARG A 16 -15.81 3.27 5.27
CA ARG A 16 -16.08 2.98 3.85
C ARG A 16 -16.08 1.47 3.52
N PHE A 17 -15.45 0.63 4.35
CA PHE A 17 -15.52 -0.84 4.22
C PHE A 17 -16.68 -1.45 5.04
N ALA A 18 -17.35 -0.65 5.86
CA ALA A 18 -18.46 -1.08 6.73
C ALA A 18 -19.83 -0.68 6.14
N ASP A 19 -19.98 -0.77 4.82
CA ASP A 19 -21.27 -0.62 4.13
C ASP A 19 -22.14 -1.87 4.41
N ASN A 20 -22.75 -1.95 5.60
CA ASN A 20 -24.14 -2.34 5.84
C ASN A 20 -24.40 -2.86 7.26
N GLU A 21 -25.56 -2.45 7.77
CA GLU A 21 -26.28 -2.87 8.98
C GLU A 21 -25.60 -2.59 10.33
N TYR A 22 -26.29 -1.81 11.16
CA TYR A 22 -25.90 -1.51 12.53
C TYR A 22 -25.69 -2.82 13.33
N ASN A 23 -24.44 -3.24 13.47
CA ASN A 23 -24.04 -4.38 14.28
C ASN A 23 -23.30 -3.88 15.53
N PRO A 24 -23.92 -3.87 16.72
CA PRO A 24 -23.30 -3.34 17.93
C PRO A 24 -22.01 -4.08 18.34
N ARG A 25 -21.82 -5.35 17.91
CA ARG A 25 -20.56 -6.08 18.11
C ARG A 25 -19.44 -5.56 17.22
N LEU A 26 -19.78 -5.08 16.02
CA LEU A 26 -18.82 -4.46 15.10
C LEU A 26 -18.33 -3.13 15.70
N PHE A 27 -19.24 -2.32 16.27
CA PHE A 27 -18.89 -1.06 16.91
C PHE A 27 -18.01 -1.22 18.17
N SER A 28 -18.24 -2.26 18.98
CA SER A 28 -17.32 -2.57 20.08
C SER A 28 -15.93 -2.93 19.56
N SER A 29 -15.83 -3.80 18.55
CA SER A 29 -14.54 -4.17 17.96
C SER A 29 -13.83 -3.02 17.24
N ILE A 30 -14.58 -2.07 16.65
CA ILE A 30 -14.00 -0.86 16.04
C ILE A 30 -13.47 0.09 17.12
N ASN A 31 -14.21 0.30 18.23
CA ASN A 31 -13.73 1.13 19.33
C ASN A 31 -12.46 0.53 19.95
N ASP A 32 -12.46 -0.77 20.21
CA ASP A 32 -11.28 -1.48 20.72
C ASP A 32 -10.10 -1.33 19.75
N PHE A 33 -10.33 -1.49 18.44
CA PHE A 33 -9.32 -1.27 17.39
C PHE A 33 -8.75 0.15 17.39
N LEU A 34 -9.60 1.18 17.52
CA LEU A 34 -9.16 2.58 17.54
C LEU A 34 -8.32 2.91 18.79
N THR A 35 -8.53 2.18 19.88
CA THR A 35 -7.76 2.32 21.13
C THR A 35 -6.52 1.43 21.19
N TYR A 36 -6.37 0.48 20.25
CA TYR A 36 -5.24 -0.43 20.22
C TYR A 36 -3.94 0.29 19.84
N GLU A 37 -2.87 0.00 20.57
CA GLU A 37 -1.56 0.56 20.26
C GLU A 37 -1.01 -0.01 18.95
N LEU A 38 -0.40 0.85 18.13
CA LEU A 38 0.33 0.42 16.94
C LEU A 38 1.64 -0.23 17.39
N VAL A 39 1.72 -1.55 17.24
CA VAL A 39 2.90 -2.33 17.61
C VAL A 39 3.69 -2.78 16.37
N THR A 40 4.87 -3.36 16.60
CA THR A 40 5.69 -3.94 15.51
C THR A 40 5.02 -5.16 14.88
N LEU A 41 5.44 -5.53 13.66
CA LEU A 41 4.94 -6.72 12.98
C LEU A 41 5.16 -7.99 13.83
N GLU A 42 6.29 -8.09 14.52
CA GLU A 42 6.59 -9.20 15.43
C GLU A 42 5.59 -9.28 16.58
N GLN A 43 5.33 -8.17 17.26
CA GLN A 43 4.37 -8.12 18.36
C GLN A 43 2.94 -8.41 17.90
N CYS A 44 2.56 -7.96 16.70
CA CYS A 44 1.27 -8.31 16.09
C CYS A 44 1.09 -9.82 15.89
N LEU A 45 2.18 -10.52 15.57
CA LEU A 45 2.18 -11.92 15.18
C LEU A 45 2.54 -12.88 16.32
N GLU A 46 3.03 -12.36 17.45
CA GLU A 46 3.35 -13.14 18.65
C GLU A 46 2.23 -14.12 19.06
N PRO A 47 0.93 -13.76 19.07
CA PRO A 47 -0.13 -14.69 19.47
C PRO A 47 -0.32 -15.89 18.54
N ILE A 48 0.17 -15.80 17.30
CA ILE A 48 -0.01 -16.84 16.27
C ILE A 48 1.29 -17.52 15.85
N VAL A 49 2.44 -17.13 16.42
CA VAL A 49 3.76 -17.68 16.07
C VAL A 49 3.83 -19.20 16.25
N VAL A 50 3.15 -19.74 17.26
CA VAL A 50 3.09 -21.19 17.55
C VAL A 50 2.30 -21.97 16.48
N ARG A 51 1.51 -21.29 15.65
CA ARG A 51 0.65 -21.92 14.64
C ARG A 51 1.29 -21.97 13.25
N ILE A 52 2.39 -21.24 13.04
CA ILE A 52 3.02 -21.10 11.74
C ILE A 52 4.51 -21.42 11.88
N ASP A 53 4.91 -22.58 11.41
CA ASP A 53 6.31 -22.99 11.38
C ASP A 53 7.14 -21.94 10.62
N LEU A 54 8.32 -21.62 11.17
CA LEU A 54 9.28 -20.68 10.58
C LEU A 54 8.77 -19.23 10.41
N LEU A 55 7.71 -18.81 11.11
CA LEU A 55 7.15 -17.46 11.00
C LEU A 55 8.20 -16.35 11.21
N ASP A 56 9.10 -16.50 12.19
CA ASP A 56 10.17 -15.53 12.42
C ASP A 56 11.09 -15.37 11.21
N GLN A 57 11.44 -16.48 10.54
CA GLN A 57 12.27 -16.45 9.34
C GLN A 57 11.52 -15.78 8.19
N ILE A 58 10.22 -16.05 8.05
CA ILE A 58 9.36 -15.41 7.05
C ILE A 58 9.28 -13.90 7.30
N ILE A 59 9.11 -13.45 8.56
CA ILE A 59 9.08 -12.02 8.92
C ILE A 59 10.38 -11.34 8.48
N GLN A 60 11.53 -11.95 8.74
CA GLN A 60 12.83 -11.39 8.33
C GLN A 60 12.95 -11.30 6.80
N ILE A 61 12.53 -12.34 6.07
CA ILE A 61 12.53 -12.35 4.60
C ILE A 61 11.63 -11.23 4.05
N VAL A 62 10.43 -11.07 4.60
CA VAL A 62 9.47 -10.05 4.15
C VAL A 62 9.98 -8.64 4.44
N LYS A 63 10.56 -8.40 5.62
CA LYS A 63 11.17 -7.10 5.97
C LYS A 63 12.27 -6.69 5.00
N ASN A 64 13.07 -7.64 4.53
CA ASN A 64 14.11 -7.39 3.51
C ASN A 64 13.54 -7.12 2.12
N LYS A 65 12.29 -7.50 1.86
CA LYS A 65 11.58 -7.23 0.60
C LYS A 65 10.67 -6.01 0.67
N CYS A 66 10.65 -5.29 1.78
CA CYS A 66 9.86 -4.07 1.91
C CYS A 66 10.26 -3.02 0.87
N LEU A 67 9.27 -2.24 0.47
CA LEU A 67 9.47 -1.07 -0.36
C LEU A 67 10.22 0.01 0.43
N THR A 68 11.12 0.72 -0.23
CA THR A 68 11.65 1.98 0.31
C THR A 68 10.53 3.03 0.35
N ARG A 69 10.79 4.15 1.02
CA ARG A 69 9.86 5.29 1.04
C ARG A 69 9.58 5.81 -0.37
N ASP A 70 10.62 5.92 -1.20
CA ASP A 70 10.48 6.41 -2.57
C ASP A 70 9.79 5.41 -3.49
N GLU A 71 10.05 4.11 -3.33
CA GLU A 71 9.34 3.06 -4.06
C GLU A 71 7.84 3.04 -3.72
N SER A 72 7.51 3.19 -2.43
CA SER A 72 6.12 3.30 -1.97
C SER A 72 5.44 4.56 -2.51
N ALA A 73 6.15 5.70 -2.48
CA ALA A 73 5.66 6.97 -3.00
C ALA A 73 5.45 6.92 -4.52
N ALA A 74 6.32 6.24 -5.27
CA ALA A 74 6.17 6.06 -6.71
C ALA A 74 4.93 5.23 -7.06
N ILE A 75 4.67 4.12 -6.34
CA ILE A 75 3.42 3.36 -6.51
C ILE A 75 2.21 4.22 -6.19
N PHE A 76 2.25 4.96 -5.09
CA PHE A 76 1.15 5.83 -4.68
C PHE A 76 0.88 6.92 -5.72
N LEU A 77 1.93 7.59 -6.22
CA LEU A 77 1.83 8.64 -7.24
C LEU A 77 1.24 8.13 -8.56
N ASN A 78 1.49 6.88 -8.95
CA ASN A 78 0.85 6.26 -10.12
C ASN A 78 -0.67 6.09 -9.95
N THR A 79 -1.18 6.07 -8.72
CA THR A 79 -2.60 5.79 -8.41
C THR A 79 -3.39 7.02 -7.97
N ILE A 80 -2.71 8.14 -7.69
CA ILE A 80 -3.39 9.40 -7.37
C ILE A 80 -3.88 10.04 -8.65
N GLU A 81 -5.13 10.48 -8.62
CA GLU A 81 -5.68 11.42 -9.58
C GLU A 81 -5.40 12.86 -9.12
N TRP A 82 -4.87 13.69 -10.01
CA TRP A 82 -4.84 15.13 -9.86
C TRP A 82 -5.54 15.76 -11.06
N ASP A 83 -6.43 16.72 -10.81
CA ASP A 83 -7.07 17.53 -11.86
C ASP A 83 -7.64 16.71 -13.05
N GLY A 84 -8.23 15.54 -12.76
CA GLY A 84 -8.81 14.64 -13.76
C GLY A 84 -7.82 13.80 -14.57
N SER A 85 -6.53 13.78 -14.21
CA SER A 85 -5.50 12.95 -14.82
C SER A 85 -4.67 12.20 -13.77
N THR A 86 -4.01 11.14 -14.19
CA THR A 86 -3.01 10.41 -13.40
C THR A 86 -1.64 10.54 -14.05
N LEU A 87 -0.57 10.36 -13.26
CA LEU A 87 0.78 10.28 -13.80
C LEU A 87 0.92 9.11 -14.79
N TYR A 88 0.23 8.01 -14.53
CA TYR A 88 0.16 6.86 -15.43
C TYR A 88 -0.39 7.23 -16.82
N GLN A 89 -1.49 7.99 -16.88
CA GLN A 89 -2.06 8.47 -18.14
C GLN A 89 -1.11 9.40 -18.89
N MET A 90 -0.41 10.29 -18.20
CA MET A 90 0.57 11.19 -18.81
C MET A 90 1.75 10.41 -19.40
N ILE A 91 2.33 9.49 -18.62
CA ILE A 91 3.42 8.63 -19.08
C ILE A 91 2.96 7.82 -20.28
N ASN A 92 1.78 7.18 -20.22
CA ASN A 92 1.26 6.43 -21.35
C ASN A 92 1.07 7.29 -22.59
N ARG A 93 0.50 8.49 -22.47
CA ARG A 93 0.34 9.40 -23.61
C ARG A 93 1.69 9.74 -24.24
N ASP A 94 2.68 10.08 -23.41
CA ASP A 94 4.00 10.47 -23.90
C ASP A 94 4.74 9.26 -24.52
N LEU A 95 4.54 8.05 -23.99
CA LEU A 95 5.07 6.80 -24.55
C LEU A 95 4.45 6.42 -25.91
N HIS A 96 3.20 6.82 -26.16
CA HIS A 96 2.48 6.54 -27.41
C HIS A 96 2.53 7.73 -28.39
N SER A 97 3.29 8.78 -28.08
CA SER A 97 3.51 9.88 -29.02
C SER A 97 4.35 9.41 -30.21
N GLU A 98 4.07 9.95 -31.41
CA GLU A 98 4.63 9.47 -32.69
C GLU A 98 6.16 9.60 -32.79
N GLU A 99 6.80 10.35 -31.88
CA GLU A 99 8.24 10.33 -31.69
C GLU A 99 8.64 9.06 -30.92
N GLN A 100 9.16 8.06 -31.64
CA GLN A 100 9.54 6.69 -31.21
C GLN A 100 10.52 6.56 -30.02
N SER A 101 10.72 7.58 -29.19
CA SER A 101 11.58 7.51 -28.02
C SER A 101 10.84 7.93 -26.76
N VAL A 102 10.83 7.04 -25.76
CA VAL A 102 10.47 7.39 -24.39
C VAL A 102 11.29 8.62 -23.99
N PRO A 103 10.65 9.74 -23.59
CA PRO A 103 11.38 10.90 -23.10
C PRO A 103 12.37 10.46 -22.02
N LYS A 104 13.66 10.78 -22.20
CA LYS A 104 14.73 10.39 -21.24
C LYS A 104 14.42 10.86 -19.82
N SER A 105 13.61 11.91 -19.68
CA SER A 105 13.07 12.43 -18.42
C SER A 105 12.24 11.40 -17.63
N TRP A 106 11.55 10.47 -18.31
CA TRP A 106 10.74 9.44 -17.65
C TRP A 106 11.54 8.24 -17.16
N LEU A 107 12.73 7.98 -17.73
CA LEU A 107 13.52 6.78 -17.43
C LEU A 107 13.84 6.60 -15.93
N PRO A 108 14.26 7.64 -15.17
CA PRO A 108 14.52 7.48 -13.75
C PRO A 108 13.28 7.06 -12.97
N TYR A 109 12.13 7.67 -13.27
CA TYR A 109 10.86 7.35 -12.61
C TYR A 109 10.36 5.95 -12.97
N LEU A 110 10.44 5.57 -14.25
CA LEU A 110 10.08 4.23 -14.71
C LEU A 110 10.97 3.16 -14.07
N LYS A 111 12.28 3.43 -13.92
CA LYS A 111 13.19 2.51 -13.24
C LYS A 111 12.86 2.33 -11.76
N LEU A 112 12.53 3.42 -11.07
CA LEU A 112 12.10 3.38 -9.66
C LEU A 112 10.80 2.59 -9.52
N SER A 113 9.79 2.92 -10.33
CA SER A 113 8.48 2.25 -10.33
C SER A 113 8.60 0.76 -10.65
N TYR A 114 9.38 0.40 -11.67
CA TYR A 114 9.65 -0.99 -12.04
C TYR A 114 10.32 -1.77 -10.89
N THR A 115 11.30 -1.16 -10.22
CA THR A 115 11.97 -1.78 -9.06
C THR A 115 10.98 -2.00 -7.91
N ALA A 116 10.12 -1.01 -7.64
CA ALA A 116 9.08 -1.10 -6.62
C ALA A 116 8.08 -2.23 -6.92
N LEU A 117 7.56 -2.30 -8.15
CA LEU A 117 6.58 -3.31 -8.56
C LEU A 117 7.15 -4.73 -8.49
N ASN A 118 8.44 -4.94 -8.77
CA ASN A 118 9.07 -6.25 -8.65
C ASN A 118 9.25 -6.74 -7.20
N LYS A 119 9.12 -5.86 -6.21
CA LYS A 119 9.10 -6.24 -4.78
C LYS A 119 7.71 -6.67 -4.31
N LEU A 120 6.66 -6.32 -5.06
CA LEU A 120 5.31 -6.73 -4.72
C LEU A 120 5.12 -8.23 -4.99
N PRO A 121 4.29 -8.93 -4.20
CA PRO A 121 3.93 -10.31 -4.48
C PRO A 121 3.30 -10.40 -5.88
N ASN A 122 3.89 -11.20 -6.76
CA ASN A 122 3.27 -11.51 -8.04
C ASN A 122 2.29 -12.68 -7.85
N VAL A 123 1.04 -12.50 -8.25
CA VAL A 123 0.10 -13.62 -8.38
C VAL A 123 0.56 -14.40 -9.61
N GLN A 124 1.41 -15.40 -9.42
CA GLN A 124 1.39 -16.51 -10.37
C GLN A 124 0.02 -17.17 -10.20
N MET A 125 -0.97 -16.78 -11.02
CA MET A 125 -2.08 -17.68 -11.32
C MET A 125 -1.40 -18.94 -11.83
N ASN A 126 -1.46 -20.00 -11.02
CA ASN A 126 -0.90 -21.31 -11.30
C ASN A 126 -1.05 -21.62 -12.80
N ALA A 127 0.07 -21.66 -13.52
CA ALA A 127 0.14 -22.14 -14.90
C ALA A 127 0.32 -23.66 -14.88
#